data_AF-A0A3D3DF10-F1
#
_entry.id   AF-A0A3D3DF10-F1
#
_cell.length_a   1.000
_cell.length_b   1.000
_cell.length_c   1.000
_cell.angle_alpha   90.00
_cell.angle_beta   90.00
_cell.angle_gamma   90.00
#
_symmetry.space_group_name_H-M   'P 1'
#
loop_
_entity.id
_entity.type
_entity.pdbx_description
1 polymer ?
#
loop_
_entity_poly.entity_id
_entity_poly.type
_entity_poly.pdbx_seq_one_letter_code
_entity_poly.pdbx_strand_id
1 'polypeptide(L)' 'MNPLRCPVCQNPMRVIAVIDDRRVAEKILRHLGAWHDPPPRPPPQRVPGPYTYEPCDDVDPMPDYENVLTD' A
#
# COMPACT_ATOMS: atom_id res chain seq x y z
N MET A 1 -17.74 12.70 -13.22
CA MET A 1 -16.77 13.52 -13.99
C MET A 1 -15.94 12.57 -14.84
N ASN A 2 -15.87 12.74 -16.17
CA ASN A 2 -15.02 11.90 -17.03
C ASN A 2 -13.64 12.57 -17.17
N PRO A 3 -12.54 11.96 -16.66
CA PRO A 3 -11.20 12.54 -16.73
C PRO A 3 -10.65 12.63 -18.17
N LEU A 4 -11.25 11.93 -19.14
CA LEU A 4 -10.87 11.95 -20.55
C LEU A 4 -11.70 12.92 -21.40
N ARG A 5 -12.31 13.94 -20.78
CA ARG A 5 -12.86 15.11 -21.49
C ARG A 5 -12.06 16.35 -21.16
N CYS A 6 -11.72 17.13 -22.18
CA CYS A 6 -11.04 18.40 -21.98
C CYS A 6 -11.95 19.35 -21.18
N PRO A 7 -11.50 19.93 -20.05
CA PRO A 7 -12.33 20.82 -19.25
C PRO A 7 -12.68 22.15 -19.97
N VAL A 8 -11.90 22.53 -20.99
CA VAL A 8 -12.09 23.79 -21.74
C VAL A 8 -13.04 23.60 -22.92
N CYS A 9 -12.78 22.64 -23.81
CA CYS A 9 -13.53 22.46 -25.06
C CYS A 9 -14.39 21.20 -25.12
N GLN A 10 -14.38 20.35 -24.07
CA GLN A 10 -15.20 19.14 -23.94
C GLN A 10 -14.94 18.01 -24.95
N ASN A 11 -13.93 18.16 -25.82
CA ASN A 11 -13.51 17.11 -26.75
C ASN A 11 -12.91 15.89 -26.03
N PRO A 12 -13.01 14.69 -26.64
CA PRO A 12 -12.44 13.46 -26.09
C PRO A 12 -10.90 13.53 -26.12
N MET A 13 -10.28 13.13 -25.01
CA MET A 13 -8.83 13.00 -24.87
C MET A 13 -8.41 11.53 -24.93
N ARG A 14 -7.15 11.27 -25.30
CA ARG A 14 -6.56 9.92 -25.31
C ARG A 14 -5.36 9.86 -24.37
N VAL A 15 -5.16 8.71 -23.72
CA VAL A 15 -3.93 8.41 -22.97
C VAL A 15 -2.82 8.13 -23.98
N ILE A 16 -1.67 8.78 -23.82
CA ILE A 16 -0.50 8.61 -24.70
C ILE A 16 0.68 7.93 -24.01
N ALA A 17 0.73 7.97 -22.68
CA ALA A 17 1.78 7.38 -21.86
C ALA A 17 1.27 7.19 -20.42
N VAL A 18 1.95 6.31 -19.68
CA VAL A 18 1.77 6.09 -18.25
C VAL A 18 3.12 6.32 -17.57
N ILE A 19 3.10 6.98 -16.42
CA ILE A 19 4.28 7.16 -15.57
C ILE A 19 4.23 6.07 -14.50
N ASP A 20 5.21 5.17 -14.53
CA ASP A 20 5.34 4.04 -13.60
C ASP A 20 6.28 4.33 -12.42
N ASP A 21 7.28 5.19 -12.61
CA ASP A 21 8.14 5.66 -11.53
C ASP A 21 7.38 6.59 -10.57
N ARG A 22 7.15 6.08 -9.35
CA ARG A 22 6.53 6.81 -8.25
C ARG A 22 7.21 8.14 -7.94
N ARG A 23 8.55 8.21 -7.98
CA ARG A 23 9.30 9.43 -7.65
C ARG A 23 9.04 10.52 -8.67
N VAL A 24 8.93 10.15 -9.95
CA VAL A 24 8.59 11.08 -11.04
C VAL A 24 7.15 11.55 -10.90
N ALA A 25 6.21 10.63 -10.69
CA ALA A 25 4.80 10.96 -10.48
C ALA A 25 4.61 11.91 -9.28
N GLU A 26 5.28 11.64 -8.16
CA GLU A 26 5.22 12.48 -6.96
C GLU A 26 5.75 13.89 -7.24
N LYS A 27 6.91 14.03 -7.91
CA LYS A 27 7.49 15.34 -8.24
C LYS A 27 6.54 16.19 -9.08
N ILE A 28 5.90 15.59 -10.09
CA ILE A 28 4.93 16.27 -10.97
C ILE A 28 3.70 16.68 -10.17
N LEU A 29 3.09 15.75 -9.42
CA LEU A 29 1.87 16.03 -8.66
C LEU A 29 2.10 17.07 -7.57
N ARG A 30 3.26 17.07 -6.90
CA ARG A 30 3.64 18.12 -5.93
C ARG A 30 3.77 19.49 -6.60
N HIS A 31 4.38 19.56 -7.78
CA HIS A 31 4.49 20.80 -8.54
C HIS A 31 3.12 21.37 -8.95
N LEU A 32 2.17 20.48 -9.27
CA LEU A 32 0.79 20.85 -9.60
C LEU A 32 -0.10 21.12 -8.37
N GLY A 33 0.39 20.88 -7.14
CA GLY A 33 -0.42 20.96 -5.93
C GLY A 33 -1.48 19.85 -5.79
N ALA A 34 -1.35 18.77 -6.55
CA ALA A 34 -2.29 17.65 -6.63
C ALA A 34 -1.81 16.39 -5.88
N TRP A 35 -0.70 16.48 -5.14
CA TRP A 35 -0.25 15.38 -4.29
C TRP A 35 -1.06 15.35 -3.00
N HIS A 36 -1.62 14.18 -2.67
CA HIS A 36 -2.34 13.94 -1.43
C HIS A 36 -1.77 12.71 -0.74
N ASP A 37 -1.54 12.81 0.57
CA ASP A 37 -1.17 11.65 1.34
C ASP A 37 -2.33 10.63 1.35
N PRO A 38 -2.03 9.34 1.23
CA PRO A 38 -3.06 8.32 1.28
C PRO A 38 -3.82 8.44 2.61
N PRO A 39 -5.15 8.22 2.60
CA PRO A 39 -5.91 8.24 3.84
C PRO A 39 -5.33 7.21 4.83
N PRO A 40 -5.41 7.48 6.14
CA PRO A 40 -4.99 6.52 7.15
C PRO A 40 -5.67 5.17 6.92
N ARG A 41 -4.96 4.08 7.22
CA ARG A 41 -5.60 2.77 7.19
C ARG A 41 -6.81 2.77 8.12
N PRO A 42 -7.96 2.25 7.67
CA PRO A 42 -9.10 2.09 8.56
C PRO A 42 -8.72 1.13 9.71
N PRO A 43 -9.34 1.30 10.89
CA PRO A 43 -9.14 0.34 11.97
C PRO A 43 -9.55 -1.06 11.52
N PRO A 44 -8.98 -2.12 12.11
CA PRO A 44 -9.42 -3.48 11.83
C PRO A 44 -10.92 -3.60 12.06
N GLN A 45 -11.61 -4.31 11.16
CA GLN A 45 -13.03 -4.59 11.34
C GLN A 45 -13.21 -5.37 12.64
N ARG A 46 -14.10 -4.91 13.51
CA ARG A 46 -14.50 -5.69 14.69
C ARG A 46 -15.25 -6.91 14.19
N VAL A 47 -14.60 -8.06 14.21
CA VAL A 47 -15.27 -9.36 14.07
C VAL A 47 -16.08 -9.61 15.35
N PRO A 48 -17.42 -9.74 15.28
CA PRO A 48 -18.22 -10.16 16.42
C PRO A 48 -17.92 -11.63 16.69
N GLY A 49 -17.14 -11.90 17.74
CA GLY A 49 -16.80 -13.26 18.14
C GLY A 49 -15.95 -13.26 19.41
N PRO A 50 -15.97 -14.34 20.19
CA PRO A 50 -15.03 -14.49 21.30
C PRO A 50 -13.61 -14.46 20.75
N TYR A 51 -12.71 -13.75 21.44
CA TYR A 51 -11.28 -13.88 21.18
C TYR A 51 -10.90 -15.33 21.47
N THR A 52 -10.68 -16.13 20.42
CA THR A 52 -10.04 -17.44 20.55
C THR A 52 -8.56 -17.17 20.74
N TYR A 53 -8.12 -17.10 22.01
CA TYR A 53 -6.71 -17.25 22.31
C TYR A 53 -6.37 -18.69 21.95
N GLU A 54 -5.65 -18.89 20.84
CA GLU A 54 -4.98 -20.16 20.63
C GLU A 54 -3.87 -20.22 21.69
N PRO A 55 -3.88 -21.21 22.59
CA PRO A 55 -2.73 -21.47 23.43
C PRO A 55 -1.51 -21.59 22.52
N CYS A 56 -0.45 -20.86 22.84
CA CYS A 56 0.85 -21.16 22.26
C CYS A 56 1.27 -22.52 22.82
N ASP A 57 0.74 -23.61 22.27
CA ASP A 57 1.19 -24.96 22.60
C ASP A 57 2.65 -25.05 22.15
N ASP A 58 3.52 -25.07 23.15
CA ASP A 58 4.91 -25.44 23.13
C ASP A 58 5.61 -25.20 21.79
N VAL A 59 6.12 -23.98 21.62
CA VAL A 59 7.28 -23.77 20.74
C VAL A 59 8.30 -24.86 21.07
N ASP A 60 8.55 -25.72 20.09
CA ASP A 60 9.63 -26.73 20.06
C ASP A 60 10.86 -26.10 20.73
N PRO A 61 11.45 -26.72 21.76
CA PRO A 61 12.42 -26.07 22.61
C PRO A 61 13.54 -25.54 21.74
N MET A 62 13.54 -24.22 21.60
CA MET A 62 14.66 -23.38 21.22
C MET A 62 15.55 -23.96 20.10
N PRO A 63 15.44 -23.47 18.84
CA PRO A 63 16.24 -24.01 17.74
C PRO A 63 17.72 -24.08 18.11
N ASP A 64 18.40 -25.18 17.80
CA ASP A 64 19.77 -25.47 18.22
C ASP A 64 20.80 -24.59 17.50
N TYR A 65 20.90 -23.33 17.92
CA TYR A 65 21.86 -22.35 17.40
C TYR A 65 23.34 -22.70 17.63
N GLU A 66 23.64 -23.84 18.26
CA GLU A 66 24.99 -24.39 18.41
C GLU A 66 25.59 -24.89 17.08
N ASN A 67 24.78 -25.13 16.04
CA ASN A 67 25.29 -25.62 14.75
C ASN A 67 25.79 -24.52 13.80
N VAL A 68 25.84 -23.26 14.23
CA VAL A 68 26.25 -22.11 13.37
C VAL A 68 27.71 -21.67 13.61
N LEU A 69 28.41 -22.26 14.57
CA LEU A 69 29.78 -21.86 14.96
C LEU A 69 30.89 -22.84 14.56
N THR A 70 30.60 -23.83 13.73
CA THR A 70 31.64 -24.70 13.13
C THR A 70 31.75 -24.44 11.64
N ASP A 71 32.49 -23.39 11.30
CA ASP A 71 33.21 -23.21 10.03
C ASP A 71 34.66 -23.71 10.20
#